data_AF-A0A529FQU8-F1
#
_entry.id   AF-A0A529FQU8-F1
#
_cell.length_a   1.000
_cell.length_b   1.000
_cell.length_c   1.000
_cell.angle_alpha   90.00
_cell.angle_beta   90.00
_cell.angle_gamma   90.00
#
_symmetry.space_group_name_H-M   'P 1'
#
loop_
_entity.id
_entity.type
_entity.pdbx_description
1 polymer ?
#
loop_
_entity_poly.entity_id
_entity_poly.type
_entity_poly.pdbx_seq_one_letter_code
_entity_poly.pdbx_strand_id
1 'polypeptide(L)' 'MTERIALYAGSFDPLTNGHLDVLKASLAVADIVYAAIGIHPGKKPLFSFEERVKLIEAATKA' A
#
# COMPACT_ATOMS: atom_id res chain seq x y z
N MET A 1 1.25 -14.74 -22.25
CA MET A 1 1.50 -13.32 -21.96
C MET A 1 2.36 -13.24 -20.72
N THR A 2 3.23 -12.24 -20.61
CA THR A 2 3.95 -11.92 -19.37
C THR A 2 2.99 -11.29 -18.36
N GLU A 3 3.11 -11.70 -17.10
CA GLU A 3 2.36 -11.13 -15.97
C GLU A 3 2.76 -9.67 -15.74
N ARG A 4 1.77 -8.77 -15.61
CA ARG A 4 1.99 -7.34 -15.34
C ARG A 4 2.02 -7.12 -13.84
N ILE A 5 3.22 -6.83 -13.33
CA ILE A 5 3.45 -6.57 -11.92
C ILE A 5 3.61 -5.07 -11.71
N ALA A 6 2.84 -4.50 -10.79
CA ALA A 6 2.94 -3.10 -10.36
C ALA A 6 3.44 -2.98 -8.91
N LEU A 7 4.14 -1.89 -8.63
CA LEU A 7 4.58 -1.51 -7.30
C LEU A 7 3.90 -0.20 -6.90
N TYR A 8 3.09 -0.25 -5.83
CA TYR A 8 2.47 0.93 -5.24
C TYR A 8 3.19 1.29 -3.93
N ALA A 9 4.20 2.16 -4.05
CA ALA A 9 5.05 2.53 -2.93
C ALA A 9 4.54 3.78 -2.20
N GLY A 10 4.61 3.77 -0.86
CA GLY A 10 4.19 4.90 -0.04
C GLY A 10 4.55 4.74 1.43
N SER A 11 4.49 5.84 2.19
CA SER A 11 4.66 5.78 3.65
C SER A 11 3.44 5.14 4.33
N PHE A 12 2.24 5.37 3.79
CA PHE A 12 0.97 4.86 4.32
C PHE A 12 0.83 5.08 5.83
N ASP A 13 1.11 6.30 6.28
CA ASP A 13 1.17 6.68 7.70
C ASP A 13 0.15 7.79 8.05
N PRO A 14 -1.16 7.48 8.10
CA PRO A 14 -1.79 6.18 7.83
C PRO A 14 -2.19 5.98 6.35
N LEU A 15 -2.65 4.77 6.02
CA LEU A 15 -3.44 4.53 4.82
C LEU A 15 -4.70 5.43 4.84
N THR A 16 -5.15 5.90 3.67
CA THR A 16 -6.34 6.74 3.53
C THR A 16 -7.25 6.17 2.44
N ASN A 17 -8.50 6.64 2.38
CA ASN A 17 -9.43 6.23 1.32
C ASN A 17 -8.92 6.57 -0.08
N GLY A 18 -8.16 7.66 -0.25
CA GLY A 18 -7.53 7.99 -1.53
C GLY A 18 -6.45 6.97 -1.93
N HIS A 19 -5.64 6.51 -0.98
CA HIS A 19 -4.68 5.43 -1.24
C HIS A 19 -5.38 4.12 -1.63
N LEU A 20 -6.50 3.79 -0.95
CA LEU A 20 -7.29 2.60 -1.24
C LEU A 20 -7.92 2.66 -2.64
N ASP A 21 -8.39 3.83 -3.06
CA ASP A 21 -8.96 4.03 -4.39
C ASP A 21 -7.92 3.81 -5.49
N VAL A 22 -6.72 4.39 -5.34
CA VAL A 22 -5.60 4.18 -6.26
C VAL A 22 -5.17 2.71 -6.29
N LEU A 23 -5.08 2.05 -5.13
CA LEU A 23 -4.74 0.63 -5.05
C LEU A 23 -5.77 -0.24 -5.79
N LYS A 24 -7.07 0.03 -5.62
CA LYS A 24 -8.12 -0.67 -6.35
C LYS A 24 -8.06 -0.41 -7.85
N ALA A 25 -7.87 0.84 -8.26
CA ALA A 25 -7.77 1.21 -9.67
C ALA A 25 -6.56 0.57 -10.36
N SER A 26 -5.45 0.37 -9.64
CA SER A 26 -4.24 -0.24 -10.20
C SER A 26 -4.43 -1.69 -10.64
N LEU A 27 -5.38 -2.42 -10.05
CA LEU A 27 -5.76 -3.78 -10.48
C LEU A 27 -6.43 -3.81 -11.85
N ALA A 28 -6.88 -2.67 -12.39
CA ALA A 28 -7.41 -2.60 -13.75
C ALA A 28 -6.32 -2.67 -14.84
N VAL A 29 -5.05 -2.43 -14.47
CA VAL A 29 -3.92 -2.34 -15.42
C VAL A 29 -2.77 -3.30 -15.11
N ALA A 30 -2.79 -3.95 -13.94
CA ALA A 30 -1.79 -4.92 -13.50
C ALA A 30 -2.45 -6.18 -12.92
N ASP A 31 -1.83 -7.34 -13.16
CA ASP A 31 -2.28 -8.63 -12.64
C ASP A 31 -1.93 -8.78 -11.15
N ILE A 32 -0.78 -8.22 -10.74
CA ILE A 32 -0.31 -8.21 -9.35
C ILE A 32 0.08 -6.79 -8.96
N VAL A 33 -0.34 -6.35 -7.78
CA VAL A 33 0.04 -5.06 -7.20
C VAL A 33 0.67 -5.28 -5.83
N TYR A 34 1.94 -4.91 -5.67
CA TYR A 34 2.63 -4.91 -4.40
C TYR A 34 2.50 -3.54 -3.72
N ALA A 35 1.83 -3.48 -2.56
CA ALA A 35 1.85 -2.30 -1.70
C ALA A 35 3.16 -2.26 -0.89
N ALA A 36 4.07 -1.35 -1.25
CA ALA A 36 5.39 -1.25 -0.62
C ALA A 36 5.44 -0.13 0.41
N ILE A 37 5.53 -0.50 1.68
CA ILE A 37 5.58 0.44 2.80
C ILE A 37 7.02 0.94 3.00
N GLY A 38 7.24 2.23 2.80
CA GLY A 38 8.53 2.86 3.02
C GLY A 38 8.90 2.93 4.50
N ILE A 39 10.17 2.63 4.80
CA ILE A 39 10.80 2.87 6.11
C ILE A 39 11.82 3.99 5.92
N HIS A 40 11.61 5.12 6.60
CA HIS A 40 12.50 6.28 6.48
C HIS A 40 13.12 6.60 7.85
N PRO A 41 14.44 6.38 8.05
CA PRO A 41 15.08 6.52 9.36
C PRO A 41 15.04 7.96 9.90
N GLY A 42 14.98 8.96 9.02
CA GLY A 42 14.90 10.38 9.39
C GLY A 42 13.48 10.91 9.65
N LYS A 43 12.43 10.08 9.60
CA LYS A 43 11.05 10.49 9.88
C LYS A 43 10.55 9.76 11.11
N LYS A 44 9.84 10.47 12.00
CA LYS A 44 9.11 9.85 13.11
C LYS A 44 7.70 9.54 12.63
N PRO A 45 7.36 8.27 12.33
CA PRO A 45 6.04 7.94 11.84
C PRO A 45 5.01 8.03 12.97
N LEU A 46 3.76 8.25 12.59
CA LEU A 46 2.61 8.23 13.50
C LEU A 46 2.33 6.79 13.96
N PHE A 47 2.47 5.82 13.05
CA PHE A 47 2.28 4.40 13.29
C PHE A 47 3.56 3.60 13.04
N SER A 48 3.77 2.52 13.82
CA SER A 48 4.84 1.56 13.55
C SER A 48 4.69 0.94 12.16
N PHE A 49 5.74 0.29 11.68
CA PHE A 49 5.66 -0.46 10.42
C PHE A 49 4.55 -1.52 10.48
N GLU A 50 4.48 -2.27 11.57
CA GLU A 50 3.51 -3.34 11.82
C GLU A 50 2.08 -2.79 11.93
N GLU A 51 1.89 -1.63 12.56
CA GLU A 51 0.60 -0.96 12.62
C GLU A 51 0.12 -0.54 11.23
N ARG A 52 1.01 0.02 10.40
CA ARG A 52 0.68 0.37 9.01
C ARG A 52 0.34 -0.85 8.17
N VAL A 53 1.06 -1.96 8.33
CA VAL A 53 0.70 -3.26 7.69
C VAL A 53 -0.71 -3.68 8.09
N LYS A 54 -1.01 -3.68 9.40
CA LYS A 54 -2.34 -4.07 9.90
C LYS A 54 -3.46 -3.16 9.38
N LEU A 55 -3.21 -1.85 9.27
CA LEU A 55 -4.18 -0.90 8.70
C LEU A 55 -4.46 -1.20 7.23
N ILE A 56 -3.42 -1.52 6.45
CA ILE A 56 -3.58 -1.90 5.05
C ILE A 56 -4.35 -3.21 4.93
N GLU A 57 -3.93 -4.25 5.66
CA GLU A 57 -4.62 -5.55 5.67
C GLU A 57 -6.09 -5.42 6.08
N ALA A 58 -6.40 -4.59 7.08
CA ALA A 58 -7.78 -4.34 7.50
C ALA A 58 -8.61 -3.65 6.41
N ALA A 59 -8.02 -2.71 5.67
CA ALA A 59 -8.69 -1.96 4.61
C ALA A 59 -8.87 -2.75 3.29
N THR A 60 -8.07 -3.80 3.07
CA THR A 60 -8.10 -4.63 1.86
C THR A 60 -8.71 -6.02 2.07
N LYS A 61 -9.20 -6.34 3.28
CA LYS A 61 -9.96 -7.57 3.52
C LYS A 61 -11.31 -7.52 2.80
N ALA A 62 -11.67 -8.64 2.17
CA ALA A 62 -12.97 -8.85 1.52
C ALA A 62 -14.10 -9.01 2.54
#